data_AF-A0A938KKE0-F1
#
_entry.id   AF-A0A938KKE0-F1
#
_cell.length_a   1.000
_cell.length_b   1.000
_cell.length_c   1.000
_cell.angle_alpha   90.00
_cell.angle_beta   90.00
_cell.angle_gamma   90.00
#
_symmetry.space_group_name_H-M   'P 1'
#
loop_
_entity.id
_entity.type
_entity.pdbx_description
1 polymer ?
#
loop_
_entity_poly.entity_id
_entity_poly.type
_entity_poly.pdbx_seq_one_letter_code
_entity_poly.pdbx_strand_id
1 'polypeptide(L)'
;MFRPGKFSTLGGVDRSAHRPSAAHLITLAVAGLLALHLGLAFGSTLQRAVTVDEIFHVSGGYFFNRFGDYRIHPENGVLPQRLHGLPAWLSGAQPPELADNVFWRTSDLHVVSHQFFFHSGNDHWPLLLGARALNLLFSLALGLLVFAWARHLAGNLAGLVALGLTALSPTLLAHGPLATTDVAAALLLTASAGAFWLQLRSGGWPRLLLSAAIFGLTCGSKFSAVLLLPVFLLLALVHLLATPRGERRLGALALNLALHGAAAVVVIWAAYGFRHSAFAPGVPRGDHLITTWEWIEDRAGWQGNVVCWLNTHRLLPEPFLFGYLHTYVSSLSRAAFLAGEYSVTGWRSFFPLAFWWKSTPVELAAAGLCVVTAALRWRLLGAWLWRLAPLVALVAVYGSAALASRLNIG
;
A
#
# COMPACT_ATOMS: atom_id res chain seq x y z
N MET A 1 -78.15 10.30 -32.07
CA MET A 1 -77.80 11.63 -31.54
C MET A 1 -77.54 11.47 -30.04
N PHE A 2 -76.26 11.62 -29.65
CA PHE A 2 -75.63 11.76 -28.32
C PHE A 2 -76.00 10.84 -27.12
N ARG A 3 -74.94 10.16 -26.62
CA ARG A 3 -74.82 9.40 -25.37
C ARG A 3 -74.82 10.31 -24.13
N PRO A 4 -75.27 9.82 -22.96
CA PRO A 4 -75.14 10.53 -21.70
C PRO A 4 -73.73 10.34 -21.11
N GLY A 5 -73.10 11.44 -20.73
CA GLY A 5 -71.83 11.45 -20.01
C GLY A 5 -72.01 11.09 -18.54
N LYS A 6 -71.16 10.18 -18.04
CA LYS A 6 -70.86 10.04 -16.60
C LYS A 6 -69.38 10.36 -16.41
N PHE A 7 -69.14 11.44 -15.68
CA PHE A 7 -67.86 11.73 -15.04
C PHE A 7 -67.64 10.82 -13.83
N SER A 8 -66.39 10.74 -13.38
CA SER A 8 -65.82 9.90 -12.30
C SER A 8 -65.62 8.44 -12.72
N THR A 9 -64.40 7.91 -12.78
CA THR A 9 -63.33 7.99 -11.78
C THR A 9 -61.96 8.15 -12.44
N LEU A 10 -61.20 9.12 -11.97
CA LEU A 10 -59.77 9.22 -12.23
C LEU A 10 -59.12 7.94 -11.68
N GLY A 11 -58.52 7.16 -12.58
CA GLY A 11 -57.70 6.01 -12.21
C GLY A 11 -56.68 6.46 -11.17
N GLY A 12 -56.70 5.80 -10.02
CA GLY A 12 -55.66 5.95 -9.03
C GLY A 12 -54.32 5.69 -9.70
N VAL A 13 -53.51 6.73 -9.82
CA VAL A 13 -52.08 6.54 -10.06
C VAL A 13 -51.58 5.81 -8.84
N ASP A 14 -51.36 4.50 -8.98
CA ASP A 14 -50.67 3.69 -8.00
C ASP A 14 -49.24 4.24 -7.89
N ARG A 15 -49.06 5.26 -7.05
CA ARG A 15 -47.76 5.71 -6.56
C ARG A 15 -47.30 4.69 -5.53
N SER A 16 -47.11 3.45 -5.94
CA SER A 16 -46.22 2.54 -5.24
C SER A 16 -44.81 3.12 -5.39
N ALA A 17 -44.48 4.03 -4.45
CA ALA A 17 -43.14 4.55 -4.30
C ALA A 17 -42.20 3.35 -4.27
N HIS A 18 -41.41 3.17 -5.34
CA HIS A 18 -40.49 2.06 -5.49
C HIS A 18 -39.51 2.13 -4.32
N ARG A 19 -39.81 1.36 -3.26
CA ARG A 19 -38.91 1.26 -2.11
C ARG A 19 -37.61 0.69 -2.66
N PRO A 20 -36.48 1.39 -2.52
CA PRO A 20 -35.22 0.90 -3.04
C PRO A 20 -34.92 -0.47 -2.45
N SER A 21 -34.45 -1.40 -3.28
CA SER A 21 -34.08 -2.74 -2.82
C SER A 21 -32.96 -2.64 -1.77
N ALA A 22 -32.88 -3.63 -0.88
CA ALA A 22 -31.83 -3.65 0.15
C ALA A 22 -30.42 -3.58 -0.46
N ALA A 23 -30.21 -4.20 -1.63
CA ALA A 23 -28.95 -4.11 -2.38
C ALA A 23 -28.64 -2.68 -2.82
N HIS A 24 -29.65 -1.94 -3.31
CA HIS A 24 -29.50 -0.55 -3.70
C HIS A 24 -29.14 0.34 -2.52
N LEU A 25 -29.81 0.15 -1.37
CA LEU A 25 -29.51 0.89 -0.13
C LEU A 25 -28.08 0.64 0.36
N ILE A 26 -27.57 -0.59 0.27
CA ILE A 26 -26.19 -0.91 0.63
C ILE A 26 -25.21 -0.20 -0.29
N THR A 27 -25.45 -0.23 -1.61
CA THR A 27 -24.60 0.48 -2.56
C THR A 27 -24.57 1.98 -2.29
N LEU A 28 -25.72 2.59 -2.01
CA LEU A 28 -25.79 4.00 -1.62
C LEU A 28 -25.04 4.29 -0.32
N ALA A 29 -25.16 3.41 0.69
CA ALA A 29 -24.44 3.57 1.96
C ALA A 29 -22.91 3.45 1.78
N VAL A 30 -22.45 2.49 0.96
CA VAL A 30 -21.02 2.35 0.62
C VAL A 30 -20.52 3.59 -0.12
N ALA A 31 -21.25 4.04 -1.14
CA ALA A 31 -20.91 5.24 -1.89
C ALA A 31 -20.87 6.49 -0.99
N GLY A 32 -21.86 6.63 -0.09
CA GLY A 32 -21.92 7.72 0.88
C GLY A 32 -20.73 7.72 1.85
N LEU A 33 -20.35 6.56 2.39
CA LEU A 33 -19.17 6.44 3.28
C LEU A 33 -17.85 6.72 2.56
N LEU A 34 -17.71 6.27 1.31
CA LEU A 34 -16.52 6.57 0.51
C LEU A 34 -16.45 8.05 0.12
N ALA A 35 -17.59 8.66 -0.24
CA ALA A 35 -17.67 10.09 -0.52
C ALA A 35 -17.36 10.92 0.74
N LEU A 36 -17.83 10.47 1.91
CA LEU A 36 -17.49 11.08 3.19
C LEU A 36 -15.98 10.99 3.47
N HIS A 37 -15.38 9.81 3.32
CA HIS A 37 -13.93 9.64 3.47
C HIS A 37 -13.15 10.56 2.52
N LEU A 38 -13.56 10.60 1.25
CA LEU A 38 -12.95 11.46 0.25
C LEU A 38 -13.05 12.94 0.63
N GLY A 39 -14.25 13.40 1.02
CA GLY A 39 -14.48 14.79 1.40
C GLY A 39 -13.68 15.21 2.63
N LEU A 40 -13.64 14.37 3.66
CA LEU A 40 -12.87 14.62 4.88
C LEU A 40 -11.35 14.59 4.62
N ALA A 41 -10.86 13.53 3.99
CA ALA A 41 -9.43 13.35 3.74
C ALA A 41 -8.91 14.43 2.79
N PHE A 42 -9.48 14.55 1.59
CA PHE A 42 -9.02 15.51 0.58
C PHE A 42 -9.25 16.96 1.03
N GLY A 43 -10.44 17.27 1.56
CA GLY A 43 -10.78 18.61 2.03
C GLY A 43 -9.82 19.12 3.10
N SER A 44 -9.37 18.23 4.00
CA SER A 44 -8.38 18.60 5.02
C SER A 44 -7.06 19.08 4.41
N THR A 45 -6.65 18.53 3.25
CA THR A 45 -5.34 18.83 2.64
C THR A 45 -5.28 20.17 1.93
N LEU A 46 -6.43 20.77 1.59
CA LEU A 46 -6.50 22.07 0.93
C LEU A 46 -5.92 23.21 1.79
N GLN A 47 -5.81 23.01 3.10
CA GLN A 47 -5.28 23.98 4.06
C GLN A 47 -3.96 23.51 4.70
N ARG A 48 -3.32 22.47 4.17
CA ARG A 48 -2.12 21.86 4.77
C ARG A 48 -0.91 22.06 3.88
N ALA A 49 0.17 22.52 4.50
CA ALA A 49 1.47 22.68 3.85
C ALA A 49 2.01 21.36 3.29
N VAL A 50 3.04 21.50 2.45
CA VAL A 50 3.79 20.39 1.87
C VAL A 50 4.55 19.65 2.98
N THR A 51 4.55 18.32 2.93
CA THR A 51 5.43 17.50 3.78
C THR A 51 6.68 17.03 3.01
N VAL A 52 7.74 16.70 3.74
CA VAL A 52 9.04 16.37 3.13
C VAL A 52 8.99 15.13 2.23
N ASP A 53 8.26 14.08 2.63
CA ASP A 53 8.18 12.84 1.85
C ASP A 53 7.36 13.02 0.56
N GLU A 54 6.36 13.90 0.57
CA GLU A 54 5.50 14.12 -0.61
C GLU A 54 6.30 14.63 -1.81
N ILE A 55 7.21 15.60 -1.59
CA ILE A 55 8.03 16.11 -2.69
C ILE A 55 8.99 15.04 -3.23
N PHE A 56 9.43 14.11 -2.39
CA PHE A 56 10.30 13.00 -2.79
C PHE A 56 9.57 12.00 -3.69
N HIS A 57 8.39 11.56 -3.27
CA HIS A 57 7.56 10.63 -4.03
C HIS A 57 7.10 11.22 -5.37
N VAL A 58 6.66 12.48 -5.38
CA VAL A 58 6.22 13.14 -6.61
C VAL A 58 7.38 13.37 -7.56
N SER A 59 8.54 13.83 -7.06
CA SER A 59 9.73 14.05 -7.89
C SER A 59 10.24 12.74 -8.49
N GLY A 60 10.42 11.69 -7.68
CA GLY A 60 10.82 10.36 -8.15
C GLY A 60 9.87 9.86 -9.24
N GLY A 61 8.57 9.87 -8.96
CA GLY A 61 7.52 9.53 -9.91
C GLY A 61 7.60 10.29 -11.23
N TYR A 62 7.83 11.59 -11.17
CA TYR A 62 7.97 12.45 -12.34
C TYR A 62 9.18 12.05 -13.18
N PHE A 63 10.36 11.85 -12.58
CA PHE A 63 11.56 11.40 -13.32
C PHE A 63 11.39 9.99 -13.89
N PHE A 64 10.71 9.08 -13.19
CA PHE A 64 10.40 7.73 -13.67
C PHE A 64 9.48 7.76 -14.90
N ASN A 65 8.53 8.68 -14.95
CA ASN A 65 7.56 8.77 -16.04
C ASN A 65 8.12 9.55 -17.24
N ARG A 66 8.79 10.69 -17.00
CA ARG A 66 9.26 11.58 -18.06
C ARG A 66 10.53 11.08 -18.75
N PHE A 67 11.50 10.61 -17.97
CA PHE A 67 12.81 10.22 -18.49
C PHE A 67 13.06 8.71 -18.39
N GLY A 68 12.22 8.02 -17.62
CA GLY A 68 12.51 6.65 -17.23
C GLY A 68 13.79 6.55 -16.41
N ASP A 69 14.22 7.59 -15.68
CA ASP A 69 15.44 7.58 -14.86
C ASP A 69 15.10 7.29 -13.40
N TYR A 70 15.66 6.22 -12.83
CA TYR A 70 15.28 5.68 -11.52
C TYR A 70 16.21 6.11 -10.38
N ARG A 71 17.08 7.11 -10.60
CA ARG A 71 18.09 7.49 -9.61
C ARG A 71 17.51 8.26 -8.41
N ILE A 72 16.41 8.99 -8.63
CA ILE A 72 15.79 9.83 -7.60
C ILE A 72 14.78 9.01 -6.81
N HIS A 73 14.92 9.03 -5.48
CA HIS A 73 14.07 8.36 -4.50
C HIS A 73 14.01 6.82 -4.58
N PRO A 74 15.16 6.12 -4.42
CA PRO A 74 15.21 4.67 -4.49
C PRO A 74 14.58 3.96 -3.26
N GLU A 75 14.29 4.69 -2.18
CA GLU A 75 13.85 4.14 -0.88
C GLU A 75 12.44 3.54 -0.88
N ASN A 76 11.62 3.97 -1.82
CA ASN A 76 10.21 3.62 -1.87
C ASN A 76 9.92 2.95 -3.22
N GLY A 77 9.07 1.93 -3.25
CA GLY A 77 8.79 1.22 -4.50
C GLY A 77 8.29 2.17 -5.60
N VAL A 78 8.51 1.79 -6.85
CA VAL A 78 8.31 2.66 -8.02
C VAL A 78 6.83 2.84 -8.38
N LEU A 79 5.97 1.83 -8.14
CA LEU A 79 4.61 1.84 -8.69
C LEU A 79 3.72 2.96 -8.14
N PRO A 80 3.61 3.20 -6.81
CA PRO A 80 2.81 4.32 -6.30
C PRO A 80 3.44 5.66 -6.68
N GLN A 81 4.78 5.76 -6.67
CA GLN A 81 5.48 6.98 -7.07
C GLN A 81 5.16 7.38 -8.50
N ARG A 82 5.16 6.43 -9.45
CA ARG A 82 4.74 6.70 -10.83
C ARG A 82 3.36 7.33 -10.88
N LEU A 83 2.40 6.85 -10.08
CA LEU A 83 1.08 7.47 -10.00
C LEU A 83 1.15 8.89 -9.41
N HIS A 84 1.90 9.10 -8.32
CA HIS A 84 2.07 10.42 -7.71
C HIS A 84 2.72 11.45 -8.65
N GLY A 85 3.63 11.02 -9.52
CA GLY A 85 4.30 11.87 -10.50
C GLY A 85 3.50 12.12 -11.79
N LEU A 86 2.39 11.41 -12.03
CA LEU A 86 1.57 11.59 -13.23
C LEU A 86 1.08 13.04 -13.43
N PRO A 87 0.53 13.74 -12.42
CA PRO A 87 0.03 15.10 -12.60
C PRO A 87 1.11 16.05 -13.11
N ALA A 88 2.31 15.97 -12.53
CA ALA A 88 3.44 16.80 -12.94
C ALA A 88 3.98 16.48 -14.33
N TRP A 89 3.98 15.20 -14.71
CA TRP A 89 4.40 14.80 -16.05
C TRP A 89 3.37 15.26 -17.10
N LEU A 90 2.08 15.02 -16.86
CA LEU A 90 1.00 15.35 -17.79
C LEU A 90 0.78 16.86 -17.92
N SER A 91 1.05 17.64 -16.87
CA SER A 91 0.98 19.10 -16.93
C SER A 91 2.18 19.75 -17.62
N GLY A 92 3.19 18.97 -18.03
CA GLY A 92 4.41 19.50 -18.63
C GLY A 92 5.28 20.30 -17.66
N ALA A 93 5.27 19.95 -16.36
CA ALA A 93 6.13 20.60 -15.35
C ALA A 93 7.59 20.57 -15.81
N GLN A 94 8.35 21.64 -15.56
CA GLN A 94 9.75 21.74 -15.96
C GLN A 94 10.65 21.05 -14.92
N PRO A 95 11.63 20.22 -15.33
CA PRO A 95 12.63 19.73 -14.40
C PRO A 95 13.53 20.88 -13.93
N PRO A 96 14.30 20.72 -12.83
CA PRO A 96 15.43 21.61 -12.58
C PRO A 96 16.49 21.45 -13.67
N GLU A 97 17.42 22.40 -13.74
CA GLU A 97 18.61 22.25 -14.61
C GLU A 97 19.35 20.95 -14.23
N LEU A 98 19.70 20.15 -15.23
CA LEU A 98 20.25 18.80 -15.01
C LEU A 98 21.72 18.69 -15.43
N ALA A 99 22.16 19.46 -16.43
CA ALA A 99 23.49 19.28 -17.03
C ALA A 99 24.62 19.62 -16.06
N ASP A 100 24.54 20.79 -15.42
CA ASP A 100 25.57 21.30 -14.51
C ASP A 100 25.18 21.12 -13.02
N ASN A 101 24.19 20.28 -12.75
CA ASN A 101 23.66 20.11 -11.42
C ASN A 101 24.37 18.98 -10.67
N VAL A 102 25.23 19.36 -9.72
CA VAL A 102 25.98 18.39 -8.88
C VAL A 102 25.05 17.43 -8.14
N PHE A 103 23.90 17.91 -7.67
CA PHE A 103 22.93 17.11 -6.92
C PHE A 103 22.21 16.09 -7.81
N TRP A 104 22.03 16.39 -9.09
CA TRP A 104 21.54 15.43 -10.07
C TRP A 104 22.55 14.32 -10.35
N ARG A 105 23.84 14.66 -10.40
CA ARG A 105 24.92 13.70 -10.64
C ARG A 105 25.07 12.72 -9.47
N THR A 106 24.91 13.18 -8.23
CA THR A 106 25.00 12.35 -7.03
C THR A 106 23.65 11.77 -6.58
N SER A 107 22.60 11.95 -7.38
CA SER A 107 21.24 11.47 -7.08
C SER A 107 20.71 11.94 -5.72
N ASP A 108 21.05 13.16 -5.32
CA ASP A 108 20.63 13.76 -4.06
C ASP A 108 19.12 14.05 -4.10
N LEU A 109 18.38 13.14 -3.48
CA LEU A 109 16.94 13.20 -3.37
C LEU A 109 16.45 14.53 -2.79
N HIS A 110 17.07 15.00 -1.72
CA HIS A 110 16.58 16.11 -0.93
C HIS A 110 16.66 17.39 -1.75
N VAL A 111 17.82 17.65 -2.34
CA VAL A 111 18.08 18.89 -3.07
C VAL A 111 17.37 18.89 -4.42
N VAL A 112 17.42 17.79 -5.18
CA VAL A 112 16.76 17.73 -6.50
C VAL A 112 15.25 17.87 -6.38
N SER A 113 14.64 17.24 -5.37
CA SER A 113 13.18 17.38 -5.15
C SER A 113 12.80 18.79 -4.72
N HIS A 114 13.61 19.43 -3.88
CA HIS A 114 13.39 20.83 -3.50
C HIS A 114 13.55 21.77 -4.70
N GLN A 115 14.55 21.56 -5.56
CA GLN A 115 14.73 22.34 -6.78
C GLN A 115 13.53 22.18 -7.72
N PHE A 116 13.05 20.94 -7.93
CA PHE A 116 11.89 20.65 -8.77
C PHE A 116 10.61 21.39 -8.32
N PHE A 117 10.34 21.38 -7.01
CA PHE A 117 9.14 21.99 -6.44
C PHE A 117 9.25 23.52 -6.33
N PHE A 118 10.40 24.05 -5.95
CA PHE A 118 10.48 25.45 -5.50
C PHE A 118 11.38 26.33 -6.37
N HIS A 119 12.23 25.77 -7.24
CA HIS A 119 13.20 26.55 -8.04
C HIS A 119 13.03 26.38 -9.56
N SER A 120 12.27 25.38 -10.04
CA SER A 120 12.03 25.12 -11.47
C SER A 120 10.97 26.01 -12.13
N GLY A 121 10.38 26.97 -11.40
CA GLY A 121 9.33 27.85 -11.92
C GLY A 121 7.96 27.19 -12.07
N ASN A 122 7.79 25.95 -11.60
CA ASN A 122 6.49 25.28 -11.53
C ASN A 122 5.63 25.86 -10.40
N ASP A 123 4.33 25.98 -10.61
CA ASP A 123 3.40 26.08 -9.49
C ASP A 123 3.30 24.70 -8.82
N HIS A 124 3.90 24.57 -7.64
CA HIS A 124 3.96 23.30 -6.92
C HIS A 124 2.60 22.83 -6.39
N TRP A 125 1.65 23.74 -6.17
CA TRP A 125 0.43 23.42 -5.45
C TRP A 125 -0.53 22.52 -6.25
N PRO A 126 -0.83 22.80 -7.55
CA PRO A 126 -1.61 21.89 -8.39
C PRO A 126 -0.95 20.53 -8.57
N LEU A 127 0.39 20.47 -8.66
CA LEU A 127 1.14 19.22 -8.81
C LEU A 127 0.93 18.32 -7.58
N LEU A 128 1.09 18.92 -6.39
CA LEU A 128 0.90 18.22 -5.13
C LEU A 128 -0.55 17.79 -4.94
N LEU A 129 -1.52 18.67 -5.17
CA LEU A 129 -2.94 18.33 -5.04
C LEU A 129 -3.36 17.19 -5.97
N GLY A 130 -2.86 17.18 -7.20
CA GLY A 130 -3.07 16.06 -8.12
C GLY A 130 -2.50 14.75 -7.57
N ALA A 131 -1.29 14.78 -7.00
CA ALA A 131 -0.66 13.60 -6.43
C ALA A 131 -1.43 13.09 -5.20
N ARG A 132 -1.87 14.00 -4.33
CA ARG A 132 -2.71 13.72 -3.16
C ARG A 132 -4.04 13.07 -3.56
N ALA A 133 -4.70 13.60 -4.60
CA ALA A 133 -5.94 13.06 -5.13
C ALA A 133 -5.77 11.63 -5.67
N LEU A 134 -4.66 11.37 -6.39
CA LEU A 134 -4.36 10.02 -6.88
C LEU A 134 -4.02 9.05 -5.74
N ASN A 135 -3.32 9.50 -4.70
CA ASN A 135 -3.02 8.63 -3.56
C ASN A 135 -4.29 8.20 -2.81
N LEU A 136 -5.28 9.09 -2.74
CA LEU A 136 -6.55 8.82 -2.11
C LEU A 136 -7.30 7.64 -2.73
N LEU A 137 -7.06 7.34 -4.01
CA LEU A 137 -7.62 6.15 -4.67
C LEU A 137 -7.19 4.86 -3.97
N PHE A 138 -5.97 4.79 -3.42
CA PHE A 138 -5.53 3.64 -2.63
C PHE A 138 -6.29 3.53 -1.31
N SER A 139 -6.58 4.66 -0.65
CA SER A 139 -7.36 4.67 0.59
C SER A 139 -8.80 4.21 0.35
N LEU A 140 -9.42 4.69 -0.74
CA LEU A 140 -10.77 4.26 -1.14
C LEU A 140 -10.80 2.77 -1.51
N ALA A 141 -9.81 2.29 -2.26
CA ALA A 141 -9.68 0.88 -2.60
C ALA A 141 -9.47 0.00 -1.36
N LEU A 142 -8.69 0.47 -0.37
CA LEU A 142 -8.52 -0.22 0.91
C LEU A 142 -9.85 -0.29 1.68
N GLY A 143 -10.59 0.82 1.75
CA GLY A 143 -11.94 0.83 2.33
C GLY A 143 -12.89 -0.17 1.67
N LEU A 144 -12.90 -0.22 0.33
CA LEU A 144 -13.68 -1.19 -0.44
C LEU A 144 -13.25 -2.64 -0.18
N LEU A 145 -11.93 -2.89 -0.09
CA LEU A 145 -11.41 -4.22 0.24
C LEU A 145 -11.86 -4.66 1.64
N VAL A 146 -11.75 -3.77 2.64
CA VAL A 146 -12.21 -4.03 4.01
C VAL A 146 -13.71 -4.29 4.04
N PHE A 147 -14.52 -3.47 3.35
CA PHE A 147 -15.96 -3.67 3.20
C PHE A 147 -16.28 -5.05 2.61
N ALA A 148 -15.68 -5.38 1.45
CA ALA A 148 -15.96 -6.61 0.72
C ALA A 148 -15.59 -7.83 1.56
N TRP A 149 -14.46 -7.77 2.26
CA TRP A 149 -14.01 -8.85 3.12
C TRP A 149 -14.92 -9.03 4.34
N ALA A 150 -15.20 -7.97 5.09
CA ALA A 150 -16.08 -8.04 6.25
C ALA A 150 -17.50 -8.48 5.86
N ARG A 151 -18.01 -8.02 4.71
CA ARG A 151 -19.28 -8.47 4.14
C ARG A 151 -19.28 -9.96 3.83
N HIS A 152 -18.21 -10.48 3.24
CA HIS A 152 -18.08 -11.90 2.95
C HIS A 152 -18.06 -12.76 4.24
N LEU A 153 -17.50 -12.23 5.32
CA LEU A 153 -17.37 -12.94 6.59
C LEU A 153 -18.65 -12.97 7.43
N ALA A 154 -19.38 -11.85 7.48
CA ALA A 154 -20.47 -11.66 8.44
C ALA A 154 -21.68 -10.84 7.89
N GLY A 155 -21.76 -10.65 6.58
CA GLY A 155 -22.89 -10.01 5.90
C GLY A 155 -22.81 -8.49 5.83
N ASN A 156 -23.86 -7.88 5.25
CA ASN A 156 -23.83 -6.47 4.83
C ASN A 156 -23.56 -5.48 5.96
N LEU A 157 -24.16 -5.69 7.14
CA LEU A 157 -23.95 -4.81 8.29
C LEU A 157 -22.49 -4.82 8.75
N ALA A 158 -21.85 -5.99 8.82
CA ALA A 158 -20.44 -6.09 9.18
C ALA A 158 -19.55 -5.36 8.17
N GLY A 159 -19.87 -5.48 6.88
CA GLY A 159 -19.22 -4.71 5.81
C GLY A 159 -19.33 -3.21 6.05
N LEU A 160 -20.55 -2.70 6.27
CA LEU A 160 -20.81 -1.27 6.47
C LEU A 160 -20.14 -0.73 7.74
N VAL A 161 -20.17 -1.48 8.84
CA VAL A 161 -19.49 -1.09 10.09
C VAL A 161 -17.98 -1.03 9.88
N ALA A 162 -17.38 -2.04 9.26
CA ALA A 162 -15.95 -2.06 8.98
C ALA A 162 -15.54 -0.90 8.04
N LEU A 163 -16.35 -0.62 7.01
CA LEU A 163 -16.13 0.53 6.14
C LEU A 163 -16.26 1.85 6.89
N GLY A 164 -17.26 1.99 7.77
CA GLY A 164 -17.44 3.19 8.59
C GLY A 164 -16.24 3.46 9.50
N LEU A 165 -15.73 2.42 10.19
CA LEU A 165 -14.50 2.52 10.99
C LEU A 165 -13.29 2.88 10.13
N THR A 166 -13.17 2.32 8.93
CA THR A 166 -12.07 2.61 8.00
C THR A 166 -12.14 4.04 7.46
N ALA A 167 -13.32 4.47 7.02
CA ALA A 167 -13.59 5.79 6.45
C ALA A 167 -13.36 6.93 7.46
N LEU A 168 -13.66 6.67 8.74
CA LEU A 168 -13.54 7.64 9.83
C LEU A 168 -12.27 7.48 10.67
N SER A 169 -11.39 6.52 10.33
CA SER A 169 -10.14 6.31 11.05
C SER A 169 -9.24 7.54 10.90
N PRO A 170 -8.74 8.15 12.00
CA PRO A 170 -7.85 9.30 11.91
C PRO A 170 -6.56 8.96 11.18
N THR A 171 -6.08 7.71 11.30
CA THR A 171 -4.87 7.24 10.60
C THR A 171 -5.09 7.28 9.09
N LEU A 172 -6.19 6.74 8.59
CA LEU A 172 -6.47 6.75 7.15
C LEU A 172 -6.88 8.13 6.64
N LEU A 173 -7.55 8.96 7.44
CA LEU A 173 -7.83 10.34 7.07
C LEU A 173 -6.54 11.18 6.96
N ALA A 174 -5.55 10.91 7.84
CA ALA A 174 -4.27 11.62 7.82
C ALA A 174 -3.34 11.14 6.70
N HIS A 175 -3.18 9.82 6.52
CA HIS A 175 -2.25 9.25 5.55
C HIS A 175 -2.86 9.02 4.16
N GLY A 176 -4.18 8.86 4.07
CA GLY A 176 -4.94 8.66 2.83
C GLY A 176 -4.59 9.66 1.72
N PRO A 177 -4.63 10.98 2.00
CA PRO A 177 -4.40 11.97 0.97
C PRO A 177 -2.93 12.37 0.84
N LEU A 178 -2.02 12.04 1.77
CA LEU A 178 -0.60 12.39 1.60
C LEU A 178 0.01 11.58 0.46
N ALA A 179 0.73 12.24 -0.46
CA ALA A 179 1.39 11.58 -1.60
C ALA A 179 2.60 10.73 -1.16
N THR A 180 2.32 9.64 -0.45
CA THR A 180 3.27 8.69 0.15
C THR A 180 2.87 7.26 -0.22
N THR A 181 3.78 6.30 -0.10
CA THR A 181 3.51 4.90 -0.51
C THR A 181 2.83 4.04 0.55
N ASP A 182 2.57 4.58 1.74
CA ASP A 182 2.17 3.74 2.89
C ASP A 182 0.75 3.19 2.77
N VAL A 183 -0.19 3.98 2.26
CA VAL A 183 -1.57 3.51 2.04
C VAL A 183 -1.64 2.52 0.89
N ALA A 184 -0.84 2.73 -0.17
CA ALA A 184 -0.67 1.75 -1.23
C ALA A 184 -0.10 0.43 -0.69
N ALA A 185 0.90 0.49 0.20
CA ALA A 185 1.47 -0.68 0.86
C ALA A 185 0.42 -1.38 1.75
N ALA A 186 -0.35 -0.64 2.55
CA ALA A 186 -1.41 -1.21 3.39
C ALA A 186 -2.46 -1.96 2.56
N LEU A 187 -2.91 -1.37 1.45
CA LEU A 187 -3.80 -2.01 0.48
C LEU A 187 -3.19 -3.30 -0.09
N LEU A 188 -2.00 -3.20 -0.67
CA LEU A 188 -1.39 -4.27 -1.45
C LEU A 188 -0.93 -5.44 -0.57
N LEU A 189 -0.36 -5.17 0.61
CA LEU A 189 -0.01 -6.20 1.60
C LEU A 189 -1.27 -6.98 2.04
N THR A 190 -2.36 -6.25 2.36
CA THR A 190 -3.63 -6.86 2.77
C THR A 190 -4.26 -7.67 1.64
N ALA A 191 -4.30 -7.11 0.44
CA ALA A 191 -4.82 -7.77 -0.76
C ALA A 191 -3.99 -9.02 -1.12
N SER A 192 -2.66 -8.94 -1.03
CA SER A 192 -1.77 -10.05 -1.36
C SER A 192 -1.94 -11.22 -0.39
N ALA A 193 -1.96 -10.95 0.92
CA ALA A 193 -2.21 -11.98 1.93
C ALA A 193 -3.59 -12.65 1.75
N GLY A 194 -4.63 -11.84 1.50
CA GLY A 194 -5.99 -12.32 1.27
C GLY A 194 -6.13 -13.15 -0.03
N ALA A 195 -5.54 -12.69 -1.13
CA ALA A 195 -5.56 -13.37 -2.41
C ALA A 195 -4.83 -14.72 -2.35
N PHE A 196 -3.66 -14.77 -1.70
CA PHE A 196 -2.92 -16.00 -1.49
C PHE A 196 -3.73 -17.01 -0.66
N TRP A 197 -4.34 -16.55 0.44
CA TRP A 197 -5.19 -17.41 1.26
C TRP A 197 -6.40 -17.96 0.50
N LEU A 198 -7.06 -17.11 -0.29
CA LEU A 198 -8.22 -17.53 -1.09
C LEU A 198 -7.80 -18.55 -2.15
N GLN A 199 -6.66 -18.32 -2.81
CA GLN A 199 -6.07 -19.21 -3.80
C GLN A 199 -5.75 -20.59 -3.20
N LEU A 200 -5.14 -20.66 -2.02
CA LEU A 200 -4.87 -21.93 -1.34
C LEU A 200 -6.16 -22.71 -1.05
N ARG A 201 -7.23 -22.03 -0.65
CA ARG A 201 -8.47 -22.68 -0.22
C ARG A 201 -9.34 -23.21 -1.35
N SER A 202 -9.32 -22.58 -2.52
CA SER A 202 -10.21 -22.92 -3.63
C SER A 202 -9.50 -23.47 -4.85
N GLY A 203 -8.17 -23.32 -4.92
CA GLY A 203 -7.39 -23.58 -6.12
C GLY A 203 -7.80 -22.72 -7.32
N GLY A 204 -7.37 -23.16 -8.51
CA GLY A 204 -7.72 -22.57 -9.80
C GLY A 204 -6.69 -21.57 -10.33
N TRP A 205 -6.38 -21.69 -11.63
CA TRP A 205 -5.42 -20.82 -12.32
C TRP A 205 -5.75 -19.33 -12.27
N PRO A 206 -7.02 -18.87 -12.41
CA PRO A 206 -7.32 -17.43 -12.33
C PRO A 206 -6.97 -16.81 -10.98
N ARG A 207 -7.23 -17.53 -9.87
CA ARG A 207 -6.92 -17.04 -8.52
C ARG A 207 -5.43 -17.06 -8.25
N LEU A 208 -4.72 -18.04 -8.79
CA LEU A 208 -3.26 -18.08 -8.78
C LEU A 208 -2.65 -16.91 -9.54
N LEU A 209 -3.06 -16.68 -10.77
CA LEU A 209 -2.56 -15.55 -11.56
C LEU A 209 -2.86 -14.20 -10.89
N LEU A 210 -4.07 -14.02 -10.35
CA LEU A 210 -4.44 -12.81 -9.60
C LEU A 210 -3.58 -12.63 -8.35
N SER A 211 -3.42 -13.68 -7.53
CA SER A 211 -2.61 -13.64 -6.31
C SER A 211 -1.13 -13.33 -6.62
N ALA A 212 -0.58 -13.99 -7.64
CA ALA A 212 0.80 -13.79 -8.07
C ALA A 212 1.02 -12.37 -8.64
N ALA A 213 0.05 -11.85 -9.40
CA ALA A 213 0.09 -10.48 -9.90
C ALA A 213 0.03 -9.45 -8.76
N ILE A 214 -0.90 -9.60 -7.81
CA ILE A 214 -0.99 -8.71 -6.63
C ILE A 214 0.31 -8.77 -5.81
N PHE A 215 0.88 -9.95 -5.60
CA PHE A 215 2.18 -10.09 -4.93
C PHE A 215 3.29 -9.33 -5.67
N GLY A 216 3.40 -9.49 -7.00
CA GLY A 216 4.37 -8.74 -7.80
C GLY A 216 4.18 -7.23 -7.73
N LEU A 217 2.93 -6.75 -7.80
CA LEU A 217 2.60 -5.33 -7.62
C LEU A 217 2.98 -4.84 -6.21
N THR A 218 2.83 -5.68 -5.19
CA THR A 218 3.22 -5.35 -3.82
C THR A 218 4.72 -5.18 -3.71
N CYS A 219 5.50 -6.11 -4.28
CA CYS A 219 6.96 -6.03 -4.35
C CYS A 219 7.43 -4.75 -5.07
N GLY A 220 6.76 -4.36 -6.17
CA GLY A 220 7.06 -3.11 -6.88
C GLY A 220 6.62 -1.83 -6.15
N SER A 221 5.86 -1.93 -5.05
CA SER A 221 5.29 -0.77 -4.35
C SER A 221 5.97 -0.44 -3.03
N LYS A 222 6.47 -1.43 -2.28
CA LYS A 222 7.18 -1.20 -1.01
C LYS A 222 8.08 -2.38 -0.67
N PHE A 223 9.30 -2.13 -0.21
CA PHE A 223 10.25 -3.19 0.15
C PHE A 223 9.83 -4.03 1.37
N SER A 224 8.92 -3.51 2.22
CA SER A 224 8.30 -4.30 3.29
C SER A 224 7.46 -5.48 2.76
N ALA A 225 7.19 -5.55 1.45
CA ALA A 225 6.65 -6.73 0.78
C ALA A 225 7.48 -8.00 1.04
N VAL A 226 8.77 -7.89 1.38
CA VAL A 226 9.59 -9.04 1.79
C VAL A 226 8.98 -9.81 2.98
N LEU A 227 8.23 -9.12 3.84
CA LEU A 227 7.52 -9.73 4.97
C LEU A 227 6.35 -10.63 4.52
N LEU A 228 5.89 -10.52 3.27
CA LEU A 228 4.90 -11.44 2.73
C LEU A 228 5.45 -12.86 2.56
N LEU A 229 6.77 -13.04 2.43
CA LEU A 229 7.38 -14.38 2.35
C LEU A 229 7.07 -15.22 3.61
N PRO A 230 7.42 -14.77 4.84
CA PRO A 230 7.00 -15.47 6.05
C PRO A 230 5.49 -15.53 6.24
N VAL A 231 4.71 -14.52 5.80
CA VAL A 231 3.23 -14.60 5.83
C VAL A 231 2.73 -15.74 4.95
N PHE A 232 3.23 -15.88 3.72
CA PHE A 232 2.83 -16.95 2.80
C PHE A 232 3.24 -18.31 3.33
N LEU A 233 4.44 -18.44 3.91
CA LEU A 233 4.87 -19.69 4.54
C LEU A 233 3.96 -20.06 5.73
N LEU A 234 3.58 -19.09 6.56
CA LEU A 234 2.66 -19.33 7.68
C LEU A 234 1.27 -19.74 7.17
N LEU A 235 0.73 -19.06 6.16
CA LEU A 235 -0.56 -19.41 5.58
C LEU A 235 -0.55 -20.78 4.90
N ALA A 236 0.53 -21.10 4.20
CA ALA A 236 0.75 -22.41 3.61
C ALA A 236 0.82 -23.51 4.67
N LEU A 237 1.54 -23.26 5.78
CA LEU A 237 1.61 -24.18 6.91
C LEU A 237 0.23 -24.39 7.54
N VAL A 238 -0.50 -23.32 7.85
CA VAL A 238 -1.86 -23.38 8.40
C VAL A 238 -2.78 -24.19 7.47
N HIS A 239 -2.70 -23.95 6.17
CA HIS A 239 -3.45 -24.71 5.17
C HIS A 239 -3.09 -26.21 5.20
N LEU A 240 -1.80 -26.55 5.15
CA LEU A 240 -1.32 -27.94 5.19
C LEU A 240 -1.69 -28.68 6.48
N LEU A 241 -1.66 -27.99 7.63
CA LEU A 241 -2.04 -28.57 8.91
C LEU A 241 -3.55 -28.89 8.97
N ALA A 242 -4.38 -28.10 8.30
CA ALA A 242 -5.81 -28.37 8.16
C ALA A 242 -6.14 -29.41 7.08
N THR A 243 -5.23 -29.68 6.13
CA THR A 243 -5.42 -30.70 5.09
C THR A 243 -5.01 -32.10 5.60
N PRO A 244 -5.86 -33.14 5.42
CA PRO A 244 -5.53 -34.53 5.73
C PRO A 244 -4.22 -34.96 5.05
N ARG A 245 -3.39 -35.76 5.74
CA ARG A 245 -2.03 -36.11 5.27
C ARG A 245 -1.98 -36.67 3.83
N GLY A 246 -2.95 -37.51 3.45
CA GLY A 246 -3.03 -38.10 2.11
C GLY A 246 -3.40 -37.12 0.99
N GLU A 247 -3.94 -35.94 1.33
CA GLU A 247 -4.38 -34.93 0.37
C GLU A 247 -3.37 -33.78 0.22
N ARG A 248 -2.29 -33.79 1.02
CA ARG A 248 -1.28 -32.73 1.00
C ARG A 248 -0.48 -32.76 -0.29
N ARG A 249 -0.58 -31.69 -1.08
CA ARG A 249 0.15 -31.53 -2.35
C ARG A 249 1.33 -30.56 -2.19
N LEU A 250 2.40 -31.02 -1.53
CA LEU A 250 3.60 -30.19 -1.27
C LEU A 250 4.23 -29.66 -2.56
N GLY A 251 4.31 -30.48 -3.62
CA GLY A 251 4.82 -30.04 -4.93
C GLY A 251 3.98 -28.94 -5.58
N ALA A 252 2.65 -29.00 -5.44
CA ALA A 252 1.75 -27.96 -5.96
C ALA A 252 1.88 -26.64 -5.17
N LEU A 253 2.11 -26.72 -3.86
CA LEU A 253 2.39 -25.57 -3.02
C LEU A 253 3.74 -24.93 -3.38
N ALA A 254 4.78 -25.74 -3.57
CA ALA A 254 6.09 -25.26 -4.02
C ALA A 254 6.00 -24.58 -5.39
N LEU A 255 5.26 -25.19 -6.34
CA LEU A 255 5.00 -24.58 -7.65
C LEU A 255 4.23 -23.25 -7.51
N ASN A 256 3.24 -23.16 -6.61
CA ASN A 256 2.54 -21.91 -6.35
C ASN A 256 3.48 -20.80 -5.89
N LEU A 257 4.32 -21.08 -4.90
CA LEU A 257 5.29 -20.11 -4.39
C LEU A 257 6.29 -19.71 -5.48
N ALA A 258 6.75 -20.67 -6.29
CA ALA A 258 7.64 -20.40 -7.43
C ALA A 258 6.97 -19.49 -8.46
N LEU A 259 5.69 -19.70 -8.78
CA LEU A 259 4.93 -18.85 -9.70
C LEU A 259 4.72 -17.43 -9.15
N HIS A 260 4.54 -17.27 -7.83
CA HIS A 260 4.52 -15.94 -7.21
C HIS A 260 5.88 -15.25 -7.32
N GLY A 261 6.98 -15.98 -7.09
CA GLY A 261 8.34 -15.47 -7.29
C GLY A 261 8.59 -15.03 -8.73
N ALA A 262 8.24 -15.88 -9.71
CA ALA A 262 8.37 -15.56 -11.13
C ALA A 262 7.53 -14.33 -11.52
N ALA A 263 6.28 -14.25 -11.07
CA ALA A 263 5.43 -13.09 -11.32
C ALA A 263 6.01 -11.82 -10.70
N ALA A 264 6.56 -11.89 -9.49
CA ALA A 264 7.23 -10.74 -8.87
C ALA A 264 8.44 -10.27 -9.68
N VAL A 265 9.29 -11.19 -10.15
CA VAL A 265 10.43 -10.85 -11.03
C VAL A 265 9.93 -10.14 -12.29
N VAL A 266 8.91 -10.68 -12.96
CA VAL A 266 8.35 -10.07 -14.19
C VAL A 266 7.78 -8.68 -13.92
N VAL A 267 6.98 -8.51 -12.87
CA VAL A 267 6.37 -7.21 -12.52
C VAL A 267 7.43 -6.19 -12.12
N ILE A 268 8.45 -6.58 -11.35
CA ILE A 268 9.57 -5.71 -11.01
C ILE A 268 10.25 -5.25 -12.30
N TRP A 269 10.69 -6.17 -13.17
CA TRP A 269 11.33 -5.79 -14.43
C TRP A 269 10.46 -4.87 -15.29
N ALA A 270 9.16 -5.13 -15.39
CA ALA A 270 8.22 -4.29 -16.10
C ALA A 270 8.14 -2.86 -15.49
N ALA A 271 8.12 -2.74 -14.17
CA ALA A 271 8.09 -1.45 -13.47
C ALA A 271 9.32 -0.57 -13.75
N TYR A 272 10.46 -1.21 -14.01
CA TYR A 272 11.74 -0.59 -14.38
C TYR A 272 11.99 -0.55 -15.90
N GLY A 273 10.98 -0.82 -16.73
CA GLY A 273 11.07 -0.72 -18.19
C GLY A 273 12.05 -1.72 -18.80
N PHE A 274 12.21 -2.89 -18.19
CA PHE A 274 13.16 -3.94 -18.58
C PHE A 274 14.62 -3.46 -18.67
N ARG A 275 14.98 -2.42 -17.90
CA ARG A 275 16.33 -1.87 -17.84
C ARG A 275 17.00 -2.20 -16.51
N HIS A 276 18.22 -2.74 -16.59
CA HIS A 276 19.00 -3.04 -15.39
C HIS A 276 19.46 -1.77 -14.69
N SER A 277 20.07 -0.83 -15.43
CA SER A 277 20.64 0.40 -14.87
C SER A 277 19.58 1.36 -14.37
N ALA A 278 19.85 2.00 -13.22
CA ALA A 278 19.03 3.08 -12.70
C ALA A 278 19.00 4.29 -13.65
N PHE A 279 20.13 4.58 -14.28
CA PHE A 279 20.35 5.77 -15.11
C PHE A 279 19.73 5.60 -16.50
N ALA A 280 18.92 6.57 -16.93
CA ALA A 280 18.33 6.55 -18.26
C ALA A 280 19.36 6.96 -19.34
N PRO A 281 19.28 6.39 -20.55
CA PRO A 281 20.03 6.91 -21.68
C PRO A 281 19.47 8.28 -22.11
N GLY A 282 20.34 9.21 -22.49
CA GLY A 282 19.93 10.51 -23.04
C GLY A 282 19.63 11.62 -22.01
N VAL A 283 19.81 11.36 -20.72
CA VAL A 283 19.85 12.41 -19.68
C VAL A 283 21.30 12.66 -19.22
N PRO A 284 21.61 13.82 -18.61
CA PRO A 284 22.94 14.07 -18.07
C PRO A 284 23.41 12.96 -17.13
N ARG A 285 24.71 12.64 -17.25
CA ARG A 285 25.36 11.51 -16.59
C ARG A 285 25.19 11.59 -15.07
N GLY A 286 24.92 10.44 -14.43
CA GLY A 286 25.05 10.28 -12.99
C GLY A 286 26.44 9.74 -12.61
N ASP A 287 26.94 10.13 -11.46
CA ASP A 287 28.18 9.63 -10.87
C ASP A 287 27.90 8.40 -10.00
N HIS A 288 26.91 8.51 -9.11
CA HIS A 288 26.43 7.43 -8.27
C HIS A 288 24.98 7.69 -7.84
N LEU A 289 24.35 6.67 -7.26
CA LEU A 289 23.06 6.81 -6.57
C LEU A 289 23.25 7.60 -5.26
N ILE A 290 22.21 7.85 -4.48
CA ILE A 290 22.28 8.72 -3.29
C ILE A 290 23.44 8.38 -2.33
N THR A 291 23.88 7.12 -2.33
CA THR A 291 25.13 6.62 -1.74
C THR A 291 25.82 5.64 -2.71
N THR A 292 27.05 5.24 -2.42
CA THR A 292 27.78 4.25 -3.23
C THR A 292 27.41 2.82 -2.86
N TRP A 293 27.53 1.90 -3.83
CA TRP A 293 27.36 0.46 -3.60
C TRP A 293 28.30 -0.05 -2.49
N GLU A 294 29.58 0.33 -2.56
CA GLU A 294 30.61 0.00 -1.56
C GLU A 294 30.17 0.38 -0.13
N TRP A 295 29.65 1.60 0.05
CA TRP A 295 29.24 2.08 1.37
C TRP A 295 28.07 1.28 1.97
N ILE A 296 27.11 0.87 1.13
CA ILE A 296 25.93 0.10 1.55
C ILE A 296 26.32 -1.35 1.83
N GLU A 297 27.11 -1.97 0.95
CA GLU A 297 27.50 -3.38 1.07
C GLU A 297 28.24 -3.66 2.38
N ASP A 298 29.15 -2.76 2.77
CA ASP A 298 29.88 -2.82 4.05
C ASP A 298 28.97 -2.85 5.29
N ARG A 299 27.74 -2.33 5.18
CA ARG A 299 26.77 -2.19 6.28
C ARG A 299 25.63 -3.19 6.21
N ALA A 300 25.42 -3.82 5.05
CA ALA A 300 24.27 -4.67 4.81
C ALA A 300 24.43 -6.11 5.32
N GLY A 301 25.63 -6.52 5.75
CA GLY A 301 25.89 -7.85 6.27
C GLY A 301 25.58 -8.95 5.23
N TRP A 302 24.93 -10.04 5.65
CA TRP A 302 24.63 -11.16 4.74
C TRP A 302 23.67 -10.77 3.61
N GLN A 303 22.77 -9.79 3.84
CA GLN A 303 21.88 -9.29 2.79
C GLN A 303 22.65 -8.61 1.65
N GLY A 304 23.75 -7.92 1.98
CA GLY A 304 24.66 -7.32 1.00
C GLY A 304 25.19 -8.36 0.02
N ASN A 305 25.69 -9.50 0.53
CA ASN A 305 26.20 -10.59 -0.31
C ASN A 305 25.15 -11.14 -1.29
N VAL A 306 23.91 -11.35 -0.81
CA VAL A 306 22.83 -11.86 -1.65
C VAL A 306 22.46 -10.86 -2.73
N VAL A 307 22.30 -9.59 -2.37
CA VAL A 307 21.92 -8.55 -3.33
C VAL A 307 23.04 -8.25 -4.32
N CYS A 308 24.29 -8.21 -3.89
CA CYS A 308 25.44 -8.05 -4.77
C CYS A 308 25.53 -9.21 -5.79
N TRP A 309 25.27 -10.44 -5.35
CA TRP A 309 25.18 -11.59 -6.25
C TRP A 309 24.05 -11.43 -7.27
N LEU A 310 22.85 -11.02 -6.84
CA LEU A 310 21.71 -10.74 -7.75
C LEU A 310 22.03 -9.63 -8.75
N ASN A 311 22.72 -8.57 -8.32
CA ASN A 311 23.12 -7.43 -9.15
C ASN A 311 24.18 -7.83 -10.18
N THR A 312 25.21 -8.57 -9.75
CA THR A 312 26.29 -9.08 -10.62
C THR A 312 25.74 -9.97 -11.74
N HIS A 313 24.76 -10.81 -11.43
CA HIS A 313 24.11 -11.70 -12.40
C HIS A 313 22.93 -11.04 -13.14
N ARG A 314 22.65 -9.75 -12.86
CA ARG A 314 21.55 -8.98 -13.46
C ARG A 314 20.19 -9.68 -13.36
N LEU A 315 19.90 -10.29 -12.21
CA LEU A 315 18.66 -11.04 -12.01
C LEU A 315 17.46 -10.14 -11.70
N LEU A 316 17.74 -8.97 -11.13
CA LEU A 316 16.76 -7.91 -10.85
C LEU A 316 17.35 -6.54 -11.25
N PRO A 317 16.52 -5.53 -11.48
CA PRO A 317 16.99 -4.17 -11.76
C PRO A 317 17.87 -3.61 -10.64
N GLU A 318 18.98 -2.99 -10.99
CA GLU A 318 19.89 -2.28 -10.09
C GLU A 318 19.17 -1.32 -9.13
N PRO A 319 18.28 -0.40 -9.59
CA PRO A 319 17.62 0.54 -8.67
C PRO A 319 16.70 -0.15 -7.65
N PHE A 320 16.12 -1.30 -7.99
CA PHE A 320 15.32 -2.09 -7.05
C PHE A 320 16.20 -2.70 -5.95
N LEU A 321 17.31 -3.31 -6.36
CA LEU A 321 18.28 -3.94 -5.47
C LEU A 321 18.96 -2.92 -4.55
N PHE A 322 19.42 -1.82 -5.13
CA PHE A 322 20.00 -0.70 -4.39
C PHE A 322 18.99 -0.11 -3.42
N GLY A 323 17.77 0.18 -3.87
CA GLY A 323 16.71 0.74 -3.05
C GLY A 323 16.36 -0.13 -1.83
N TYR A 324 16.31 -1.45 -2.01
CA TYR A 324 16.11 -2.39 -0.91
C TYR A 324 17.23 -2.29 0.13
N LEU A 325 18.50 -2.38 -0.28
CA LEU A 325 19.61 -2.33 0.66
C LEU A 325 19.76 -0.96 1.31
N HIS A 326 19.61 0.12 0.54
CA HIS A 326 19.66 1.48 1.07
C HIS A 326 18.59 1.70 2.15
N THR A 327 17.37 1.21 1.92
CA THR A 327 16.28 1.24 2.92
C THR A 327 16.61 0.39 4.14
N TYR A 328 17.16 -0.81 3.94
CA TYR A 328 17.57 -1.70 5.03
C TYR A 328 18.67 -1.08 5.89
N VAL A 329 19.75 -0.58 5.29
CA VAL A 329 20.87 0.06 6.02
C VAL A 329 20.39 1.31 6.75
N SER A 330 19.55 2.13 6.10
CA SER A 330 18.94 3.31 6.72
C SER A 330 17.98 2.95 7.87
N SER A 331 17.51 1.70 7.95
CA SER A 331 16.66 1.23 9.04
C SER A 331 17.42 0.81 10.30
N LEU A 332 18.74 0.57 10.21
CA LEU A 332 19.55 0.04 11.31
C LEU A 332 19.76 1.07 12.43
N SER A 333 19.89 2.34 12.06
CA SER A 333 20.03 3.47 12.99
C SER A 333 19.33 4.69 12.43
N ARG A 334 18.30 5.17 13.13
CA ARG A 334 17.55 6.36 12.73
C ARG A 334 17.15 7.13 13.97
N ALA A 335 17.35 8.44 13.92
CA ALA A 335 16.92 9.35 14.98
C ALA A 335 15.41 9.23 15.19
N ALA A 336 15.02 8.99 16.43
CA ALA A 336 13.64 8.84 16.86
C ALA A 336 13.41 9.54 18.20
N PHE A 337 12.17 9.94 18.44
CA PHE A 337 11.73 10.57 19.68
C PHE A 337 10.48 9.87 20.20
N LEU A 338 10.44 9.61 21.51
CA LEU A 338 9.28 9.01 22.16
C LEU A 338 9.19 9.53 23.61
N ALA A 339 8.03 10.09 23.96
CA ALA A 339 7.70 10.46 25.35
C ALA A 339 8.73 11.35 26.08
N GLY A 340 9.40 12.26 25.38
CA GLY A 340 10.43 13.14 25.97
C GLY A 340 11.86 12.63 25.81
N GLU A 341 12.04 11.40 25.33
CA GLU A 341 13.35 10.78 25.13
C GLU A 341 13.76 10.78 23.66
N TYR A 342 15.07 10.87 23.43
CA TYR A 342 15.70 10.76 22.11
C TYR A 342 16.51 9.46 22.03
N SER A 343 16.42 8.76 20.90
CA SER A 343 17.18 7.54 20.65
C SER A 343 17.49 7.40 19.16
N VAL A 344 18.66 6.85 18.83
CA VAL A 344 19.03 6.49 17.44
C VAL A 344 18.80 5.02 17.13
N THR A 345 18.35 4.24 18.12
CA THR A 345 18.03 2.81 18.00
C THR A 345 16.58 2.49 18.33
N GLY A 346 15.79 3.49 18.70
CA GLY A 346 14.37 3.35 19.02
C GLY A 346 14.04 2.62 20.33
N TRP A 347 12.74 2.35 20.52
CA TRP A 347 12.07 1.64 21.60
C TRP A 347 11.11 0.61 21.01
N ARG A 348 11.07 -0.59 21.61
CA ARG A 348 10.09 -1.63 21.24
C ARG A 348 8.64 -1.23 21.50
N SER A 349 8.43 -0.32 22.46
CA SER A 349 7.12 0.21 22.82
C SER A 349 6.56 1.25 21.86
N PHE A 350 7.36 1.75 20.89
CA PHE A 350 6.98 2.84 20.01
C PHE A 350 5.67 2.57 19.26
N PHE A 351 5.56 1.45 18.54
CA PHE A 351 4.36 1.15 17.76
C PHE A 351 3.12 0.85 18.62
N PRO A 352 3.19 0.09 19.72
CA PRO A 352 2.07 -0.05 20.66
C PRO A 352 1.59 1.29 21.22
N LEU A 353 2.50 2.17 21.62
CA LEU A 353 2.16 3.50 22.14
C LEU A 353 1.59 4.40 21.05
N ALA A 354 2.18 4.39 19.86
CA ALA A 354 1.67 5.12 18.71
C ALA A 354 0.25 4.65 18.33
N PHE A 355 -0.01 3.34 18.32
CA PHE A 355 -1.35 2.81 18.12
C PHE A 355 -2.31 3.31 19.20
N TRP A 356 -1.94 3.19 20.47
CA TRP A 356 -2.76 3.66 21.58
C TRP A 356 -3.06 5.16 21.55
N TRP A 357 -2.06 6.00 21.25
CA TRP A 357 -2.19 7.46 21.24
C TRP A 357 -2.84 8.01 19.98
N LYS A 358 -2.67 7.35 18.84
CA LYS A 358 -3.22 7.81 17.54
C LYS A 358 -4.59 7.21 17.23
N SER A 359 -4.99 6.13 17.90
CA SER A 359 -6.34 5.56 17.76
C SER A 359 -7.38 6.36 18.53
N THR A 360 -8.58 6.44 17.96
CA THR A 360 -9.73 7.04 18.64
C THR A 360 -10.27 6.13 19.75
N PRO A 361 -11.00 6.69 20.74
CA PRO A 361 -11.71 5.87 21.73
C PRO A 361 -12.67 4.85 21.09
N VAL A 362 -13.27 5.16 19.94
CA VAL A 362 -14.17 4.25 19.22
C VAL A 362 -13.40 3.06 18.64
N GLU A 363 -12.24 3.28 18.03
CA GLU A 363 -11.38 2.20 17.51
C GLU A 363 -10.87 1.31 18.65
N LEU A 364 -10.44 1.91 19.77
CA LEU A 364 -9.97 1.17 20.94
C LEU A 364 -11.10 0.36 21.59
N ALA A 365 -12.30 0.95 21.71
CA ALA A 365 -13.48 0.24 22.21
C ALA A 365 -13.89 -0.92 21.28
N ALA A 366 -13.84 -0.71 19.96
CA ALA A 366 -14.11 -1.77 18.99
C ALA A 366 -13.09 -2.91 19.08
N ALA A 367 -11.79 -2.59 19.22
CA ALA A 367 -10.74 -3.58 19.44
C ALA A 367 -10.95 -4.35 20.76
N GLY A 368 -11.29 -3.65 21.84
CA GLY A 368 -11.62 -4.25 23.13
C GLY A 368 -12.83 -5.20 23.04
N LEU A 369 -13.88 -4.78 22.33
CA LEU A 369 -15.06 -5.62 22.09
C LEU A 369 -14.71 -6.89 21.29
N CYS A 370 -13.82 -6.80 20.30
CA CYS A 370 -13.31 -7.98 19.58
C CYS A 370 -12.61 -8.97 20.53
N VAL A 371 -11.78 -8.48 21.46
CA VAL A 371 -11.11 -9.34 22.45
C VAL A 371 -12.11 -9.99 23.41
N VAL A 372 -13.04 -9.20 23.97
CA VAL A 372 -14.07 -9.70 24.88
C VAL A 372 -14.97 -10.74 24.18
N THR A 373 -15.40 -10.47 22.96
CA THR A 373 -16.23 -11.42 22.19
C THR A 373 -15.47 -12.68 21.82
N ALA A 374 -14.18 -12.60 21.48
CA ALA A 374 -13.33 -13.76 21.25
C ALA A 374 -13.18 -14.62 22.51
N ALA A 375 -13.03 -14.00 23.68
CA ALA A 375 -12.96 -14.70 24.97
C ALA A 375 -14.28 -15.37 25.34
N LEU A 376 -15.41 -14.64 25.23
CA LEU A 376 -16.74 -15.17 25.53
C LEU A 376 -17.17 -16.27 24.55
N ARG A 377 -16.69 -16.21 23.30
CA ARG A 377 -17.00 -17.18 22.24
C ARG A 377 -15.78 -18.05 21.88
N TRP A 378 -14.96 -18.41 22.86
CA TRP A 378 -13.72 -19.17 22.65
C TRP A 378 -13.90 -20.47 21.85
N ARG A 379 -15.05 -21.14 21.98
CA ARG A 379 -15.39 -22.34 21.20
C ARG A 379 -15.45 -22.10 19.69
N LEU A 380 -15.74 -20.87 19.26
CA LEU A 380 -15.77 -20.45 17.85
C LEU A 380 -14.44 -19.86 17.38
N LEU A 381 -13.48 -19.67 18.29
CA LEU A 381 -12.22 -18.96 18.00
C LEU A 381 -11.45 -19.63 16.86
N GLY A 382 -11.34 -20.96 16.85
CA GLY A 382 -10.65 -21.68 15.78
C GLY A 382 -11.27 -21.44 14.40
N ALA A 383 -12.60 -21.42 14.31
CA ALA A 383 -13.30 -21.15 13.05
C ALA A 383 -13.06 -19.71 12.56
N TRP A 384 -13.03 -18.74 13.48
CA TRP A 384 -12.72 -17.34 13.16
C TRP A 384 -11.25 -17.13 12.79
N LEU A 385 -10.32 -17.75 13.52
CA LEU A 385 -8.89 -17.71 13.21
C LEU A 385 -8.61 -18.30 11.84
N TRP A 386 -9.29 -19.38 11.45
CA TRP A 386 -9.19 -19.91 10.09
C TRP A 386 -9.70 -18.93 9.03
N ARG A 387 -10.85 -18.28 9.27
CA ARG A 387 -11.42 -17.29 8.34
C ARG A 387 -10.57 -16.03 8.23
N LEU A 388 -9.94 -15.61 9.32
CA LEU A 388 -9.11 -14.42 9.46
C LEU A 388 -7.61 -14.71 9.29
N ALA A 389 -7.23 -15.95 8.97
CA ALA A 389 -5.85 -16.40 8.89
C ALA A 389 -4.89 -15.42 8.18
N PRO A 390 -5.20 -14.86 6.99
CA PRO A 390 -4.31 -13.90 6.33
C PRO A 390 -4.13 -12.60 7.09
N LEU A 391 -5.16 -12.08 7.76
CA LEU A 391 -5.04 -10.86 8.57
C LEU A 391 -4.25 -11.15 9.85
N VAL A 392 -4.51 -12.28 10.50
CA VAL A 392 -3.77 -12.72 11.70
C VAL A 392 -2.31 -12.96 11.36
N ALA A 393 -2.01 -13.64 10.25
CA ALA A 393 -0.64 -13.90 9.79
C ALA A 393 0.08 -12.59 9.44
N LEU A 394 -0.58 -11.67 8.73
CA LEU A 394 -0.01 -10.38 8.39
C LEU A 394 0.31 -9.55 9.65
N VAL A 395 -0.66 -9.42 10.58
CA VAL A 395 -0.46 -8.68 11.83
C VAL A 395 0.60 -9.35 12.70
N ALA A 396 0.63 -10.68 12.79
CA ALA A 396 1.62 -11.39 13.57
C ALA A 396 3.04 -11.18 13.03
N VAL A 397 3.24 -11.35 11.72
CA VAL A 397 4.56 -11.20 11.10
C VAL A 397 4.99 -9.74 11.05
N TYR A 398 4.15 -8.84 10.54
CA TYR A 398 4.47 -7.42 10.43
C TYR A 398 4.61 -6.78 11.82
N GLY A 399 3.70 -7.09 12.74
CA GLY A 399 3.77 -6.61 14.12
C GLY A 399 5.01 -7.11 14.85
N SER A 400 5.38 -8.38 14.68
CA SER A 400 6.63 -8.90 15.27
C SER A 400 7.86 -8.22 14.68
N ALA A 401 7.88 -7.99 13.36
CA ALA A 401 8.97 -7.26 12.71
C ALA A 401 9.05 -5.81 13.22
N ALA A 402 7.92 -5.12 13.36
CA ALA A 402 7.84 -3.77 13.88
C ALA A 402 8.31 -3.67 15.34
N LEU A 403 7.93 -4.62 16.19
CA LEU A 403 8.35 -4.68 17.60
C LEU A 403 9.83 -5.08 17.79
N ALA A 404 10.38 -5.89 16.88
CA ALA A 404 11.78 -6.28 16.89
C ALA A 404 12.69 -5.22 16.23
N SER A 405 12.12 -4.35 15.41
CA SER A 405 12.86 -3.34 14.66
C SER A 405 13.36 -2.21 15.57
N ARG A 406 14.52 -1.65 15.19
CA ARG A 406 15.06 -0.39 15.72
C ARG A 406 14.53 0.83 14.97
N LEU A 407 13.77 0.59 13.91
CA LEU A 407 13.15 1.62 13.09
C LEU A 407 11.86 2.10 13.74
N ASN A 408 11.93 3.25 14.40
CA ASN A 408 10.74 3.95 14.90
C ASN A 408 10.48 5.19 14.07
N ILE A 409 9.55 5.04 13.15
CA ILE A 409 9.04 6.11 12.30
C ILE A 409 7.54 6.07 12.47
N GLY A 410 6.93 7.21 12.81
CA GLY A 410 5.49 7.25 13.06
C GLY A 410 4.99 8.64 13.38
#